data_AF-A0A926BLI5-F1
#
_entry.id   AF-A0A926BLI5-F1
#
_cell.length_a   1.000
_cell.length_b   1.000
_cell.length_c   1.000
_cell.angle_alpha   90.00
_cell.angle_beta   90.00
_cell.angle_gamma   90.00
#
_symmetry.space_group_name_H-M   'P 1'
#
loop_
_entity.id
_entity.type
_entity.pdbx_description
1 polymer ?
#
loop_
_entity_poly.entity_id
_entity_poly.type
_entity_poly.pdbx_seq_one_letter_code
_entity_poly.pdbx_strand_id
1 'polypeptide(L)' 'MQTAIIPTNSVANKEELKQILQSVYARLGVAYDKEATAKQARELMQKDGVRPEDNSLSCAIIAARDE' A
#
# COMPACT_ATOMS: atom_id res chain seq x y z
N MET A 1 21.58 20.12 -19.36
CA MET A 1 20.61 19.17 -18.78
C MET A 1 21.39 18.24 -17.88
N GLN A 2 21.16 18.31 -16.56
CA GLN A 2 21.94 17.54 -15.59
C GLN A 2 21.30 16.16 -15.45
N THR A 3 21.95 15.13 -15.98
CA THR A 3 21.51 13.75 -15.88
C THR A 3 21.68 13.30 -14.43
N ALA A 4 20.59 13.13 -13.70
CA ALA A 4 20.62 12.58 -12.36
C ALA A 4 21.09 11.12 -12.45
N ILE A 5 22.32 10.86 -12.03
CA ILE A 5 22.86 9.52 -11.85
C ILE A 5 22.11 8.92 -10.66
N ILE A 6 21.17 8.01 -10.90
CA ILE A 6 20.51 7.27 -9.82
C ILE A 6 21.51 6.18 -9.39
N PRO A 7 22.06 6.22 -8.16
CA PRO A 7 23.02 5.23 -7.73
C PRO A 7 22.36 3.85 -7.64
N THR A 8 22.94 2.88 -8.33
CA THR A 8 22.38 1.54 -8.56
C THR A 8 22.33 0.64 -7.31
N ASN A 9 22.91 1.08 -6.18
CA ASN A 9 23.05 0.27 -4.94
C ASN A 9 22.59 1.02 -3.66
N SER A 10 21.54 1.82 -3.72
CA SER A 10 20.90 2.31 -2.49
C SER A 10 19.90 1.28 -2.00
N VAL A 11 20.28 0.47 -1.01
CA VAL A 11 19.29 -0.25 -0.21
C VAL A 11 18.55 0.82 0.60
N ALA A 12 17.31 1.11 0.22
CA ALA A 12 16.54 2.17 0.84
C ALA A 12 16.34 1.88 2.34
N ASN A 13 16.54 2.89 3.18
CA ASN A 13 16.27 2.79 4.61
C ASN A 13 14.76 2.60 4.83
N LYS A 14 14.37 1.43 5.33
CA LYS A 14 12.98 1.04 5.54
C LYS A 14 12.21 2.02 6.42
N GLU A 15 12.84 2.57 7.44
CA GLU A 15 12.18 3.49 8.37
C GLU A 15 11.98 4.88 7.75
N GLU A 16 12.94 5.37 6.97
CA GLU A 16 12.78 6.61 6.20
C GLU A 16 11.66 6.47 5.16
N LEU A 17 11.59 5.35 4.45
CA LEU A 17 10.51 5.07 3.50
C LEU A 17 9.14 5.07 4.16
N LYS A 18 9.01 4.48 5.36
CA LYS A 18 7.76 4.50 6.12
C LYS A 18 7.33 5.92 6.47
N GLN A 19 8.26 6.77 6.92
CA GLN A 19 7.95 8.17 7.25
C GLN A 19 7.49 8.96 6.03
N ILE A 20 8.14 8.75 4.89
CA ILE A 20 7.74 9.37 3.61
C ILE A 20 6.33 8.93 3.23
N LEU A 21 6.04 7.61 3.27
CA LEU A 21 4.72 7.07 2.94
C LEU A 21 3.63 7.61 3.89
N GLN A 22 3.90 7.69 5.19
CA GLN A 22 2.96 8.28 6.16
C GLN A 22 2.65 9.74 5.84
N SER A 23 3.66 10.54 5.48
CA SER A 23 3.46 11.93 5.07
C SER A 23 2.60 12.05 3.81
N VAL A 24 2.86 11.19 2.81
CA VAL A 24 2.07 11.15 1.57
C VAL A 24 0.62 10.77 1.87
N TYR A 25 0.39 9.72 2.66
CA TYR A 25 -0.95 9.29 3.04
C TYR A 25 -1.72 10.37 3.80
N ALA A 26 -1.08 11.07 4.74
CA ALA A 26 -1.69 12.20 5.44
C ALA A 26 -2.12 13.32 4.48
N ARG A 27 -1.30 13.65 3.46
CA ARG A 27 -1.63 14.66 2.45
C ARG A 27 -2.78 14.24 1.53
N LEU A 28 -2.90 12.94 1.27
CA LEU A 28 -3.95 12.37 0.41
C LEU A 28 -5.25 12.06 1.18
N GLY A 29 -5.27 12.23 2.50
CA GLY A 29 -6.40 11.81 3.34
C GLY A 29 -6.58 10.29 3.41
N VAL A 30 -5.53 9.53 3.08
CA VAL A 30 -5.54 8.07 3.16
C VAL A 30 -5.29 7.67 4.61
N ALA A 31 -6.32 7.13 5.26
CA ALA A 31 -6.20 6.57 6.59
C ALA A 31 -5.75 5.10 6.50
N TYR A 32 -4.49 4.83 6.83
CA TYR A 32 -4.02 3.46 6.98
C TYR A 32 -4.59 2.86 8.27
N ASP A 33 -5.43 1.85 8.13
CA ASP A 33 -5.89 1.05 9.26
C ASP A 33 -5.06 -0.24 9.37
N LYS A 34 -4.30 -0.34 10.46
CA LYS A 34 -3.47 -1.52 10.75
C LYS A 34 -4.27 -2.70 11.25
N GLU A 35 -5.43 -2.45 11.85
CA GLU A 35 -6.33 -3.48 12.41
C GLU A 35 -7.43 -3.89 11.42
N ALA A 36 -7.40 -3.36 10.19
CA ALA A 36 -8.35 -3.72 9.15
C ALA A 36 -8.33 -5.22 8.90
N THR A 37 -9.48 -5.86 9.14
CA THR A 37 -9.69 -7.29 8.89
C THR A 37 -9.78 -7.57 7.39
N ALA A 38 -9.51 -8.81 6.99
CA ALA A 38 -9.72 -9.28 5.62
C ALA A 38 -11.15 -9.02 5.12
N LYS A 39 -12.15 -9.14 6.00
CA LYS A 39 -13.55 -8.82 5.69
C LYS A 39 -13.73 -7.33 5.33
N GLN A 40 -13.21 -6.42 6.15
CA GLN A 40 -13.30 -4.98 5.90
C GLN A 40 -12.55 -4.58 4.61
N ALA A 41 -11.40 -5.19 4.33
CA ALA A 41 -10.68 -4.98 3.08
C ALA A 41 -11.51 -5.42 1.86
N ARG A 42 -12.17 -6.57 1.93
CA ARG A 42 -13.07 -7.06 0.88
C ARG A 42 -14.26 -6.12 0.66
N GLU A 43 -14.90 -5.67 1.74
CA GLU A 43 -16.03 -4.73 1.68
C GLU A 43 -15.63 -3.39 1.04
N LEU A 44 -14.44 -2.87 1.38
CA LEU A 44 -13.90 -1.65 0.79
C LEU A 44 -13.69 -1.80 -0.72
N MET A 45 -13.04 -2.89 -1.15
CA MET A 45 -12.81 -3.16 -2.57
C MET A 45 -14.13 -3.26 -3.35
N GLN A 46 -15.12 -3.97 -2.81
CA GLN A 46 -16.43 -4.10 -3.43
C GLN A 46 -17.17 -2.76 -3.54
N LYS A 47 -17.06 -1.90 -2.52
CA LYS A 47 -17.62 -0.55 -2.55
C LYS A 47 -17.02 0.31 -3.66
N ASP A 48 -15.75 0.10 -3.99
CA ASP A 48 -15.05 0.77 -5.09
C ASP A 48 -15.26 0.07 -6.44
N GLY A 49 -16.16 -0.92 -6.51
CA GLY A 49 -16.50 -1.65 -7.74
C GLY A 49 -15.46 -2.72 -8.12
N VAL A 50 -14.48 -2.99 -7.26
CA VAL A 50 -13.48 -4.03 -7.46
C VAL A 50 -14.01 -5.35 -6.94
N ARG A 51 -13.94 -6.41 -7.75
CA ARG A 51 -14.13 -7.79 -7.31
C ARG A 51 -12.77 -8.37 -6.93
N PRO A 52 -12.45 -8.52 -5.63
CA PRO A 52 -11.13 -8.95 -5.20
C PRO A 52 -10.66 -10.26 -5.84
N GLU A 53 -11.60 -11.15 -6.09
CA GLU A 53 -11.39 -12.50 -6.59
C GLU A 53 -10.99 -12.52 -8.08
N ASP A 54 -11.26 -11.43 -8.80
CA ASP A 54 -10.94 -11.29 -10.22
C ASP A 54 -9.49 -10.83 -10.46
N ASN A 55 -8.70 -10.53 -9.41
CA ASN A 55 -7.30 -10.15 -9.56
C ASN A 55 -6.38 -10.61 -8.42
N SER A 56 -5.15 -10.99 -8.77
CA SER A 56 -4.17 -11.57 -7.84
C SER A 56 -3.69 -10.60 -6.76
N LEU A 57 -3.65 -9.29 -7.04
CA LEU A 57 -3.20 -8.28 -6.08
C LEU A 57 -4.21 -8.14 -4.92
N SER A 58 -5.49 -8.04 -5.23
CA SER A 58 -6.56 -7.97 -4.23
C SER A 58 -6.63 -9.24 -3.39
N CYS A 59 -6.50 -10.42 -4.00
CA CYS A 59 -6.38 -11.69 -3.27
C CYS A 59 -5.21 -11.67 -2.27
N ALA A 60 -4.03 -11.20 -2.69
CA ALA A 60 -2.86 -11.11 -1.81
C ALA A 60 -3.05 -10.11 -0.67
N ILE A 61 -3.69 -8.95 -0.93
CA ILE A 61 -4.00 -7.95 0.10
C ILE A 61 -4.93 -8.53 1.15
N ILE A 62 -5.95 -9.31 0.76
CA ILE A 62 -6.88 -9.96 1.70
C ILE A 62 -6.15 -11.05 2.50
N ALA A 63 -5.38 -11.92 1.83
CA ALA A 63 -4.66 -13.00 2.48
C ALA A 63 -3.65 -12.50 3.53
N ALA A 64 -2.93 -11.42 3.24
CA ALA A 64 -1.98 -10.80 4.17
C ALA A 64 -2.63 -10.18 5.43
N ARG A 65 -3.97 -10.16 5.50
CA ARG A 65 -4.75 -9.68 6.67
C ARG A 65 -5.39 -10.81 7.47
N ASP A 66 -5.36 -12.04 6.95
CA ASP A 66 -5.81 -13.24 7.67
C ASP A 66 -4.67 -13.90 8.49
N GLU A 67 -3.42 -13.49 8.28
CA GLU A 67 -2.22 -13.87 9.06
C GLU A 67 -2.02 -12.99 10.30
#